data_AF-A0A4S2V6X0-F1
#
_entry.id   AF-A0A4S2V6X0-F1
#
_cell.length_a   1.000
_cell.length_b   1.000
_cell.length_c   1.000
_cell.angle_alpha   90.00
_cell.angle_beta   90.00
_cell.angle_gamma   90.00
#
_symmetry.space_group_name_H-M   'P 1'
#
loop_
_entity.id
_entity.type
_entity.pdbx_description
1 polymer ?
#
loop_
_entity_poly.entity_id
_entity_poly.type
_entity_poly.pdbx_seq_one_letter_code
_entity_poly.pdbx_strand_id
1 'polypeptide(L)'
;MTAPHKVYLLWHVHHYPQEGEGAGHFVEPDDFWADEQAGDDVKLLGTYSTREAARDRIERARLLPGFREEPTCFYVEESVVDQDEWIEGYVTD
;
A
#
# COMPACT_ATOMS: atom_id res chain seq x y z
N MET A 1 12.78 22.99 -17.02
CA MET A 1 12.22 22.17 -15.92
C MET A 1 11.59 20.95 -16.58
N THR A 2 12.03 19.75 -16.21
CA THR A 2 11.43 18.51 -16.70
C THR A 2 10.00 18.43 -16.16
N ALA A 3 9.07 17.88 -16.94
CA ALA A 3 7.70 17.69 -16.46
C ALA A 3 7.71 16.80 -15.20
N PRO A 4 6.82 17.05 -14.21
CA PRO A 4 6.71 16.19 -13.04
C PRO A 4 6.45 14.75 -13.47
N HIS A 5 7.31 13.83 -13.01
CA HIS A 5 7.21 12.42 -13.35
C HIS A 5 6.41 11.71 -12.27
N LYS A 6 5.19 11.30 -12.61
CA LYS A 6 4.33 10.52 -11.72
C LYS A 6 4.82 9.08 -11.64
N VAL A 7 4.80 8.54 -10.44
CA VAL A 7 5.07 7.14 -10.13
C VAL A 7 3.94 6.58 -9.27
N TYR A 8 3.84 5.26 -9.25
CA TYR A 8 2.80 4.51 -8.58
C TYR A 8 3.44 3.50 -7.63
N LEU A 9 3.26 3.68 -6.33
CA LEU A 9 3.80 2.80 -5.30
C LEU A 9 2.74 1.74 -5.00
N LEU A 10 3.11 0.46 -5.09
CA LEU A 10 2.23 -0.65 -4.76
C LEU A 10 2.54 -1.18 -3.37
N TRP A 11 1.54 -1.14 -2.50
CA TRP A 11 1.58 -1.64 -1.15
C TRP A 11 0.68 -2.89 -1.00
N HIS A 12 1.02 -3.78 -0.07
CA HIS A 12 0.15 -4.84 0.45
C HIS A 12 0.15 -4.77 1.96
N VAL A 13 -1.02 -4.95 2.58
CA VAL A 13 -1.21 -4.99 4.03
C VAL A 13 -1.69 -6.37 4.41
N HIS A 14 -1.04 -6.97 5.40
CA HIS A 14 -1.51 -8.18 6.07
C HIS A 14 -2.11 -7.77 7.41
N HIS A 15 -3.43 -7.88 7.54
CA HIS A 15 -4.12 -7.46 8.75
C HIS A 15 -4.11 -8.55 9.81
N TYR A 16 -3.58 -8.25 11.00
CA TYR A 16 -3.73 -9.17 12.13
C TYR A 16 -5.11 -8.98 12.75
N PRO A 17 -5.95 -10.03 12.82
CA PRO A 17 -7.26 -9.91 13.43
C PRO A 17 -7.12 -9.55 14.90
N GLN A 18 -7.74 -8.43 15.31
CA GLN A 18 -7.92 -8.13 16.73
C GLN A 18 -8.87 -9.16 17.35
N GLU A 19 -8.58 -9.58 18.58
CA GLU A 19 -9.33 -10.62 19.27
C GLU A 19 -10.83 -10.25 19.37
N GLY A 20 -11.70 -10.98 18.64
CA GLY A 20 -13.15 -10.77 18.64
C GLY A 20 -13.71 -9.97 17.46
N GLU A 21 -12.87 -9.42 16.59
CA GLU A 21 -13.29 -8.74 15.36
C GLU A 21 -12.82 -9.53 14.13
N GLY A 22 -13.63 -9.55 13.06
CA GLY A 22 -13.22 -10.19 11.80
C GLY A 22 -12.00 -9.47 11.22
N ALA A 23 -11.15 -10.19 10.48
CA ALA A 23 -10.00 -9.58 9.82
C ALA A 23 -10.49 -8.40 8.97
N GLY A 24 -10.05 -7.19 9.34
CA GLY A 24 -10.45 -5.96 8.68
C GLY A 24 -9.78 -5.90 7.32
N HIS A 25 -10.36 -6.54 6.31
CA HIS A 25 -9.87 -6.42 4.94
C HIS A 25 -10.47 -5.18 4.28
N PHE A 26 -9.77 -4.63 3.29
CA PHE A 26 -10.32 -3.57 2.45
C PHE A 26 -11.61 -4.05 1.78
N VAL A 27 -12.68 -3.28 1.99
CA VAL A 27 -13.99 -3.54 1.36
C VAL A 27 -14.03 -2.95 -0.05
N GLU A 28 -13.36 -1.82 -0.25
CA GLU A 28 -13.25 -1.14 -1.54
C GLU A 28 -11.80 -1.09 -2.05
N PRO A 29 -11.58 -1.23 -3.36
CA PRO A 29 -10.27 -0.99 -3.95
C PRO A 29 -9.88 0.48 -3.78
N ASP A 30 -8.66 0.74 -3.33
CA ASP A 30 -8.10 2.06 -2.94
C ASP A 30 -8.38 2.50 -1.48
N ASP A 31 -9.03 1.68 -0.66
CA ASP A 31 -8.96 1.85 0.80
C ASP A 31 -7.54 1.50 1.29
N PHE A 32 -7.00 2.29 2.21
CA PHE A 32 -5.71 2.01 2.84
C PHE A 32 -5.75 2.39 4.30
N TRP A 33 -5.60 1.36 5.12
CA TRP A 33 -5.28 1.52 6.53
C TRP A 33 -4.36 0.37 6.92
N ALA A 34 -3.55 0.64 7.94
CA ALA A 34 -2.75 -0.37 8.60
C ALA A 34 -2.57 0.09 10.05
N ASP A 35 -2.68 -0.84 10.99
CA ASP A 35 -2.32 -0.60 12.38
C ASP A 35 -1.07 -1.41 12.73
N GLU A 36 0.10 -0.85 12.44
CA GLU A 36 1.38 -1.47 12.77
C GLU A 36 1.53 -1.71 14.28
N GLN A 37 0.84 -0.94 15.14
CA GLN A 37 0.84 -1.17 16.59
C GLN A 37 0.00 -2.38 16.97
N ALA A 38 -1.10 -2.64 16.26
CA ALA A 38 -1.87 -3.87 16.38
C ALA A 38 -1.20 -5.08 15.71
N GLY A 39 -0.11 -4.86 14.97
CA GLY A 39 0.72 -5.91 14.37
C GLY A 39 0.52 -6.09 12.88
N ASP A 40 -0.22 -5.22 12.20
CA ASP A 40 -0.37 -5.28 10.74
C ASP A 40 1.01 -5.21 10.07
N ASP A 41 1.19 -6.04 9.04
CA ASP A 41 2.44 -6.08 8.29
C ASP A 41 2.27 -5.40 6.93
N VAL A 42 2.95 -4.27 6.73
CA VAL A 42 2.88 -3.47 5.50
C VAL A 42 4.12 -3.73 4.64
N LYS A 43 3.90 -4.00 3.35
CA LYS A 43 4.98 -4.25 2.38
C LYS A 43 4.87 -3.34 1.17
N LEU A 44 5.95 -2.63 0.83
CA LEU A 44 6.13 -2.03 -0.49
C LEU A 44 6.57 -3.11 -1.49
N LEU A 45 5.72 -3.40 -2.47
CA LEU A 45 5.98 -4.41 -3.51
C LEU A 45 6.76 -3.83 -4.69
N GLY A 46 6.71 -2.52 -4.88
CA GLY A 46 7.51 -1.82 -5.88
C GLY A 46 6.96 -0.46 -6.29
N THR A 47 7.74 0.26 -7.08
CA THR A 47 7.42 1.57 -7.65
C THR A 47 7.37 1.46 -9.17
N TYR A 48 6.30 1.96 -9.77
CA TYR A 48 6.00 1.79 -11.19
C TYR A 48 5.82 3.14 -11.88
N SER A 49 6.22 3.24 -13.15
CA SER A 49 6.02 4.47 -13.94
C SER A 49 4.59 4.63 -14.47
N THR A 50 3.75 3.59 -14.37
CA THR A 50 2.33 3.63 -14.77
C THR A 50 1.46 2.86 -13.78
N ARG A 51 0.19 3.26 -13.66
CA ARG A 51 -0.78 2.60 -12.78
C ARG A 51 -1.10 1.19 -13.27
N GLU A 52 -1.11 0.98 -14.58
CA GLU A 52 -1.35 -0.32 -15.20
C GLU A 52 -0.26 -1.33 -14.84
N ALA A 53 1.02 -0.93 -14.81
CA ALA A 53 2.11 -1.83 -14.42
C ALA A 53 2.01 -2.25 -12.95
N ALA A 54 1.58 -1.35 -12.06
CA ALA A 54 1.27 -1.68 -10.67
C ALA A 54 0.10 -2.67 -10.58
N ARG A 55 -0.97 -2.47 -11.35
CA ARG A 55 -2.12 -3.40 -11.41
C ARG A 55 -1.72 -4.78 -11.92
N ASP A 56 -0.91 -4.85 -12.97
CA ASP A 56 -0.37 -6.13 -13.47
C ASP A 56 0.44 -6.85 -12.39
N ARG A 57 1.20 -6.11 -11.56
CA ARG A 57 1.91 -6.68 -10.42
C ARG A 57 0.95 -7.27 -9.39
N ILE A 58 -0.18 -6.63 -9.10
CA ILE A 58 -1.20 -7.14 -8.17
C ILE A 58 -1.71 -8.51 -8.64
N GLU A 59 -2.03 -8.65 -9.93
CA GLU A 59 -2.51 -9.93 -10.50
C GLU A 59 -1.53 -11.09 -10.30
N ARG A 60 -0.22 -10.80 -10.32
CA ARG A 60 0.81 -11.81 -10.01
C ARG A 60 1.03 -11.97 -8.51
N ALA A 61 0.86 -10.90 -7.72
CA ALA A 61 1.07 -10.89 -6.27
C ALA A 61 0.04 -11.73 -5.53
N ARG A 62 -1.24 -11.62 -5.90
CA ARG A 62 -2.37 -12.31 -5.28
C ARG A 62 -2.29 -13.84 -5.35
N LEU A 63 -1.34 -14.39 -6.12
CA LEU A 63 -1.10 -15.83 -6.24
C LEU A 63 0.01 -16.32 -5.30
N LEU A 64 0.76 -15.41 -4.68
CA LEU A 64 1.86 -15.74 -3.79
C LEU A 64 1.33 -16.23 -2.43
N PRO A 65 2.01 -17.19 -1.76
CA PRO A 65 1.67 -17.58 -0.40
C PRO A 65 1.70 -16.38 0.56
N GLY A 66 0.75 -16.31 1.49
CA GLY A 66 0.54 -15.19 2.40
C GLY A 66 -0.38 -14.12 1.79
N PHE A 67 -0.15 -13.72 0.54
CA PHE A 67 -0.95 -12.68 -0.12
C PHE A 67 -2.27 -13.20 -0.68
N ARG A 68 -2.33 -14.47 -1.07
CA ARG A 68 -3.58 -15.07 -1.60
C ARG A 68 -4.66 -15.22 -0.52
N GLU A 69 -4.27 -15.23 0.75
CA GLU A 69 -5.18 -15.24 1.89
C GLU A 69 -5.86 -13.87 2.09
N GLU A 70 -5.23 -12.79 1.59
CA GLU A 70 -5.73 -11.41 1.62
C GLU A 70 -5.66 -10.75 0.23
N PRO A 71 -6.47 -11.23 -0.73
CA PRO A 71 -6.33 -10.85 -2.14
C PRO A 71 -6.82 -9.42 -2.46
N THR A 72 -7.50 -8.76 -1.52
CA THR A 72 -8.04 -7.40 -1.66
C THR A 72 -7.18 -6.34 -0.97
N CYS A 73 -6.24 -6.73 -0.10
CA CYS A 73 -5.45 -5.82 0.73
C CYS A 73 -4.26 -5.20 -0.02
N PHE A 74 -4.48 -4.76 -1.26
CA PHE A 74 -3.49 -4.07 -2.09
C PHE A 74 -3.88 -2.61 -2.27
N TYR A 75 -2.90 -1.70 -2.17
CA TYR A 75 -3.11 -0.27 -2.35
C TYR A 75 -2.10 0.31 -3.35
N VAL A 76 -2.58 1.14 -4.28
CA VAL A 76 -1.72 1.84 -5.24
C VAL A 76 -1.77 3.34 -4.97
N GLU A 77 -0.68 3.85 -4.45
CA GLU A 77 -0.47 5.26 -4.16
C GLU A 77 0.13 5.96 -5.38
N GLU A 78 -0.35 7.16 -5.73
CA GLU A 78 0.27 8.03 -6.73
C GLU A 78 1.22 9.00 -6.02
N SER A 79 2.45 9.13 -6.52
CA SER A 79 3.42 10.11 -6.02
C SER A 79 4.19 10.76 -7.18
N VAL A 80 4.84 11.89 -6.93
CA VAL A 80 5.62 12.64 -7.93
C VAL A 80 7.09 12.61 -7.54
N VAL A 81 7.94 12.23 -8.49
CA VAL A 81 9.39 12.24 -8.29
C VAL A 81 9.88 13.67 -8.06
N ASP A 82 10.79 13.82 -7.10
CA ASP A 82 11.37 15.10 -6.64
C ASP A 82 10.35 16.07 -6.02
N GLN A 83 9.22 15.56 -5.53
CA GLN A 83 8.25 16.33 -4.74
C GLN A 83 8.35 15.94 -3.26
N ASP A 84 8.44 16.94 -2.37
CA ASP A 84 8.36 16.73 -0.93
C ASP A 84 6.88 16.52 -0.51
N GLU A 85 6.56 15.34 0.02
CA GLU A 85 5.21 15.03 0.55
C GLU A 85 5.05 15.51 2.01
N TRP A 86 6.12 15.41 2.79
CA TRP A 86 6.16 15.86 4.18
C TRP A 86 7.19 16.97 4.33
N ILE A 87 6.72 18.19 4.59
CA ILE A 87 7.56 19.40 4.62
C ILE A 87 7.88 19.89 6.04
N GLU A 88 7.37 19.19 7.07
CA GLU A 88 7.56 19.54 8.48
C GLU A 88 8.52 18.56 9.18
N GLY A 89 8.86 18.79 10.45
CA GLY A 89 9.62 17.83 11.27
C GLY A 89 8.71 17.06 12.22
N TYR A 90 9.27 16.11 12.99
CA TYR A 90 8.53 15.53 14.12
C TYR A 90 8.25 16.60 15.17
N VAL A 91 7.00 16.64 15.67
CA VAL A 91 6.66 17.42 16.86
C VAL A 91 7.01 16.58 18.09
N THR A 92 7.86 17.10 18.95
CA THR A 92 8.21 16.49 20.24
C THR A 92 7.83 17.44 21.37
N ASP A 93 7.03 16.97 22.32
CA ASP A 93 6.79 17.65 23.61
C ASP A 93 7.84 17.26 24.66
#